data_AF-A0A946UMI3-F1
#
_entry.id   AF-A0A946UMI3-F1
#
_cell.length_a   1.000
_cell.length_b   1.000
_cell.length_c   1.000
_cell.angle_alpha   90.00
_cell.angle_beta   90.00
_cell.angle_gamma   90.00
#
_symmetry.space_group_name_H-M   'P 1'
#
loop_
_entity.id
_entity.type
_entity.pdbx_description
1 polymer ?
#
loop_
_entity_poly.entity_id
_entity_poly.type
_entity_poly.pdbx_seq_one_letter_code
_entity_poly.pdbx_strand_id
1 'polypeptide(L)'
;QGISEVVRGIDLLDSTPRHIYLQQLLNFDTPDYFHIPVAENRLGQKLSKLTGAPGLPLAEPRPQLLAALRSLGQATPTELANSSIADIWRFAISQWNPQVLAGLRSLPCDADTLAAPENGLS
;
A
#
# COMPACT_ATOMS: atom_id res chain seq x y z
N GLN A 1 13.30 -1.31 -21.10
CA GLN A 1 12.32 -0.40 -20.47
C GLN A 1 12.93 0.59 -19.48
N GLY A 2 14.27 0.69 -19.31
CA GLY A 2 14.90 1.83 -18.61
C GLY A 2 14.38 2.12 -17.19
N ILE A 3 14.06 1.06 -16.43
CA ILE A 3 13.47 1.19 -15.09
C ILE A 3 14.56 1.72 -14.13
N SER A 4 14.33 2.90 -13.55
CA SER A 4 15.24 3.54 -12.59
C SER A 4 14.89 3.25 -11.13
N GLU A 5 13.61 2.98 -10.83
CA GLU A 5 13.10 2.78 -9.49
C GLU A 5 12.13 1.59 -9.46
N VAL A 6 12.26 0.74 -8.45
CA VAL A 6 11.41 -0.43 -8.23
C VAL A 6 10.71 -0.31 -6.87
N VAL A 7 9.42 0.01 -6.91
CA VAL A 7 8.55 0.07 -5.73
C VAL A 7 7.71 -1.21 -5.65
N ARG A 8 7.84 -1.97 -4.56
CA ARG A 8 7.16 -3.28 -4.38
C ARG A 8 6.97 -3.65 -2.91
N GLY A 9 6.27 -4.73 -2.61
CA GLY A 9 6.06 -5.18 -1.22
C GLY A 9 7.34 -5.65 -0.52
N ILE A 10 7.37 -5.52 0.80
CA ILE A 10 8.49 -5.94 1.66
C ILE A 10 8.70 -7.46 1.70
N ASP A 11 7.71 -8.25 1.27
CA ASP A 11 7.83 -9.70 1.08
C ASP A 11 8.94 -10.07 0.07
N LEU A 12 9.34 -9.15 -0.80
CA LEU A 12 10.41 -9.34 -1.77
C LEU A 12 11.77 -8.78 -1.33
N LEU A 13 11.88 -8.27 -0.09
CA LEU A 13 13.10 -7.64 0.42
C LEU A 13 14.29 -8.60 0.35
N ASP A 14 14.14 -9.83 0.87
CA ASP A 14 15.21 -10.84 0.96
C ASP A 14 15.71 -11.33 -0.41
N SER A 15 14.91 -11.14 -1.47
CA SER A 15 15.31 -11.48 -2.84
C SER A 15 16.06 -10.35 -3.54
N THR A 16 15.99 -9.12 -3.02
CA THR A 16 16.60 -7.93 -3.64
C THR A 16 18.13 -8.05 -3.80
N PRO A 17 18.91 -8.49 -2.80
CA PRO A 17 20.35 -8.65 -2.96
C PRO A 17 20.74 -9.62 -4.08
N ARG A 18 19.98 -10.71 -4.26
CA ARG A 18 20.21 -11.68 -5.35
C ARG A 18 19.92 -11.07 -6.71
N HIS A 19 18.87 -10.27 -6.82
CA HIS A 19 18.53 -9.57 -8.07
C HIS A 19 19.59 -8.55 -8.45
N ILE A 20 20.07 -7.76 -7.47
CA ILE A 20 21.16 -6.79 -7.68
C ILE A 20 22.42 -7.52 -8.15
N TYR A 21 22.80 -8.60 -7.48
CA TYR A 21 23.97 -9.39 -7.86
C TYR A 21 23.87 -9.91 -9.30
N LEU A 22 22.70 -10.43 -9.70
CA LEU A 22 22.47 -10.87 -11.08
C LEU A 22 22.57 -9.71 -12.09
N GLN A 23 22.02 -8.53 -11.77
CA GLN A 23 22.14 -7.35 -12.63
C GLN A 23 23.59 -6.95 -12.84
N GLN A 24 24.39 -6.95 -11.78
CA GLN A 24 25.82 -6.65 -11.83
C GLN A 24 26.59 -7.66 -12.70
N LEU A 25 26.31 -8.96 -12.57
CA LEU A 25 26.91 -10.00 -13.41
C LEU A 25 26.57 -9.84 -14.90
N LEU A 26 25.40 -9.31 -15.19
CA LEU A 26 24.92 -9.07 -16.56
C LEU A 26 25.23 -7.67 -17.07
N ASN A 27 25.97 -6.85 -16.30
CA ASN A 27 26.30 -5.45 -16.60
C ASN A 27 25.06 -4.57 -16.87
N PHE A 28 23.97 -4.81 -16.13
CA PHE A 28 22.81 -3.92 -16.12
C PHE A 28 22.92 -2.87 -15.03
N ASP A 29 22.30 -1.71 -15.28
CA ASP A 29 22.12 -0.68 -14.26
C ASP A 29 21.28 -1.21 -13.09
N THR A 30 21.67 -0.86 -11.87
CA THR A 30 20.93 -1.21 -10.66
C THR A 30 19.93 -0.10 -10.34
N PRO A 31 18.61 -0.36 -10.32
CA PRO A 31 17.62 0.64 -9.95
C PRO A 31 17.60 0.86 -8.44
N ASP A 32 17.04 1.99 -8.02
CA ASP A 32 16.71 2.23 -6.62
C ASP A 32 15.52 1.36 -6.19
N TYR A 33 15.53 0.87 -4.96
CA TYR A 33 14.49 0.00 -4.43
C TYR A 33 13.76 0.64 -3.26
N PHE A 34 12.44 0.56 -3.30
CA PHE A 34 11.57 0.93 -2.18
C PHE A 34 10.60 -0.19 -1.85
N HIS A 35 10.59 -0.63 -0.59
CA HIS A 35 9.76 -1.74 -0.13
C HIS A 35 8.61 -1.25 0.74
N ILE A 36 7.38 -1.39 0.22
CA ILE A 36 6.15 -1.03 0.93
C ILE A 36 5.91 -2.06 2.05
N PRO A 37 5.73 -1.61 3.31
CA PRO A 37 5.47 -2.51 4.43
C PRO A 37 4.16 -3.29 4.26
N VAL A 38 4.04 -4.45 4.92
CA VAL A 38 2.84 -5.29 4.80
C VAL A 38 1.69 -4.73 5.62
N ALA A 39 0.48 -4.74 5.06
CA ALA A 39 -0.71 -4.36 5.82
C ALA A 39 -1.10 -5.48 6.80
N GLU A 40 -1.33 -5.12 8.06
CA GLU A 40 -1.74 -6.03 9.14
C GLU A 40 -3.08 -5.60 9.74
N ASN A 41 -3.91 -6.58 10.12
CA ASN A 41 -5.14 -6.32 10.87
C ASN A 41 -4.84 -5.97 12.34
N ARG A 42 -5.87 -5.64 13.13
CA ARG A 42 -5.73 -5.33 14.57
C ARG A 42 -5.15 -6.47 15.41
N LEU A 43 -5.15 -7.71 14.91
CA LEU A 43 -4.56 -8.88 15.56
C LEU A 43 -3.08 -9.11 15.14
N GLY A 44 -2.49 -8.20 14.37
CA GLY A 44 -1.11 -8.34 13.85
C GLY A 44 -0.98 -9.39 12.74
N GLN A 45 -2.10 -9.84 12.16
CA GLN A 45 -2.07 -10.81 11.08
C GLN A 45 -1.99 -10.09 9.74
N LYS A 46 -1.09 -10.55 8.87
CA LYS A 46 -0.97 -10.03 7.50
C LYS A 46 -2.30 -10.15 6.76
N LEU A 47 -2.77 -9.05 6.21
CA LEU A 47 -3.89 -9.06 5.27
C LEU A 47 -3.46 -9.80 4.01
N SER A 48 -3.90 -11.04 3.89
CA SER A 48 -3.59 -11.92 2.77
C SER A 48 -4.88 -12.52 2.22
N LYS A 49 -4.84 -13.06 1.00
CA LYS A 49 -5.98 -13.82 0.45
C LYS A 49 -6.38 -15.00 1.35
N LEU A 50 -5.47 -15.48 2.21
CA LEU A 50 -5.72 -16.57 3.17
C LEU A 50 -6.51 -16.11 4.41
N THR A 51 -6.56 -14.81 4.73
CA THR A 51 -7.30 -14.28 5.88
C THR A 51 -8.75 -13.89 5.53
N GLY A 52 -9.27 -14.31 4.38
CA GLY A 52 -10.67 -14.06 4.01
C GLY A 52 -11.03 -12.58 3.82
N ALA A 53 -10.03 -11.73 3.52
CA ALA A 53 -10.27 -10.31 3.31
C ALA A 53 -11.28 -10.13 2.16
N PRO A 54 -12.40 -9.41 2.38
CA PRO A 54 -13.39 -9.20 1.34
C PRO A 54 -12.77 -8.48 0.14
N GLY A 55 -13.30 -8.76 -1.06
CA GLY A 55 -12.92 -7.99 -2.24
C GLY A 55 -13.21 -6.49 -2.03
N LEU A 56 -12.36 -5.63 -2.60
CA LEU A 56 -12.57 -4.19 -2.52
C LEU A 56 -13.91 -3.83 -3.19
N PRO A 57 -14.83 -3.13 -2.50
CA PRO A 57 -16.08 -2.70 -3.10
C PRO A 57 -15.79 -1.64 -4.16
N LEU A 58 -16.02 -1.97 -5.43
CA LEU A 58 -15.71 -1.06 -6.55
C LEU A 58 -16.78 0.01 -6.78
N ALA A 59 -17.98 -0.15 -6.19
CA ALA A 59 -19.08 0.80 -6.33
C ALA A 59 -18.81 2.13 -5.62
N GLU A 60 -18.12 2.08 -4.48
CA GLU A 60 -17.75 3.27 -3.71
C GLU A 60 -16.33 3.10 -3.15
N PRO A 61 -15.28 3.43 -3.94
CA PRO A 61 -13.88 3.17 -3.56
C PRO A 61 -13.27 4.27 -2.68
N ARG A 62 -13.97 5.39 -2.44
CA ARG A 62 -13.43 6.56 -1.71
C ARG A 62 -13.03 6.20 -0.27
N PRO A 63 -13.87 5.53 0.54
CA PRO A 63 -13.50 5.17 1.90
C PRO A 63 -12.25 4.28 1.95
N GLN A 64 -12.10 3.35 1.00
CA GLN A 64 -10.97 2.43 0.91
C GLN A 64 -9.71 3.15 0.47
N LEU A 65 -9.81 4.10 -0.47
CA LEU A 65 -8.68 4.93 -0.86
C LEU A 65 -8.18 5.79 0.31
N LEU A 66 -9.09 6.42 1.06
CA LEU A 66 -8.73 7.22 2.24
C LEU A 66 -8.20 6.35 3.39
N ALA A 67 -8.73 5.15 3.57
CA ALA A 67 -8.18 4.17 4.51
C ALA A 67 -6.76 3.74 4.12
N ALA A 68 -6.53 3.45 2.83
CA ALA A 68 -5.21 3.10 2.33
C ALA A 68 -4.20 4.23 2.54
N LEU A 69 -4.57 5.49 2.23
CA LEU A 69 -3.71 6.65 2.48
C LEU A 69 -3.38 6.82 3.97
N ARG A 70 -4.37 6.64 4.87
CA ARG A 70 -4.15 6.64 6.32
C ARG A 70 -3.20 5.52 6.76
N SER A 71 -3.41 4.30 6.29
CA SER A 71 -2.53 3.16 6.58
C SER A 71 -1.10 3.38 6.08
N LEU A 72 -0.94 4.05 4.95
CA LEU A 72 0.36 4.44 4.40
C LEU A 72 0.99 5.64 5.14
N GLY A 73 0.39 6.12 6.23
CA GLY A 73 0.87 7.27 7.00
C GLY A 73 0.81 8.59 6.25
N GLN A 74 0.04 8.68 5.16
CA GLN A 74 -0.07 9.88 4.34
C GLN A 74 -1.06 10.88 4.95
N ALA A 75 -0.82 12.16 4.67
CA ALA A 75 -1.72 13.23 5.07
C ALA A 75 -3.13 12.97 4.50
N THR A 76 -4.13 12.96 5.37
CA THR A 76 -5.53 12.69 5.00
C THR A 76 -6.46 13.66 5.73
N PRO A 77 -6.50 14.93 5.30
CA PRO A 77 -7.43 15.91 5.84
C PRO A 77 -8.88 15.43 5.73
N THR A 78 -9.70 15.75 6.74
CA THR A 78 -11.09 15.28 6.81
C THR A 78 -11.94 15.76 5.63
N GLU A 79 -11.58 16.91 5.03
CA GLU A 79 -12.22 17.50 3.86
C GLU A 79 -12.13 16.61 2.62
N LEU A 80 -11.11 15.74 2.53
CA LEU A 80 -10.98 14.79 1.42
C LEU A 80 -12.11 13.76 1.39
N ALA A 81 -12.76 13.49 2.53
CA ALA A 81 -13.89 12.55 2.59
C ALA A 81 -15.05 12.94 1.67
N ASN A 82 -15.24 14.25 1.47
CA ASN A 82 -16.30 14.80 0.62
C ASN A 82 -15.84 15.14 -0.80
N SER A 83 -14.57 14.86 -1.12
CA SER A 83 -13.97 15.22 -2.41
C SER A 83 -14.22 14.14 -3.47
N SER A 84 -14.02 14.51 -4.74
CA SER A 84 -14.04 13.54 -5.84
C SER A 84 -12.82 12.62 -5.78
N ILE A 85 -12.89 11.43 -6.39
CA ILE A 85 -11.74 10.51 -6.49
C ILE A 85 -10.55 11.20 -7.18
N ALA A 86 -10.81 12.02 -8.20
CA ALA A 86 -9.77 12.75 -8.91
C ALA A 86 -9.04 13.77 -8.01
N ASP A 87 -9.78 14.45 -7.12
CA ASP A 87 -9.21 15.41 -6.17
C ASP A 87 -8.42 14.70 -5.08
N ILE A 88 -8.89 13.55 -4.59
CA ILE A 88 -8.15 12.71 -3.64
C ILE A 88 -6.81 12.30 -4.25
N TRP A 89 -6.80 11.82 -5.51
CA TRP A 89 -5.55 11.46 -6.19
C TRP A 89 -4.62 12.66 -6.41
N ARG A 90 -5.16 13.80 -6.86
CA ARG A 90 -4.35 15.01 -7.07
C ARG A 90 -3.68 15.45 -5.77
N PHE A 91 -4.44 15.42 -4.66
CA PHE A 91 -3.90 15.71 -3.35
C PHE A 91 -2.83 14.70 -2.94
N ALA A 92 -3.13 13.40 -3.02
CA ALA A 92 -2.22 12.33 -2.62
C ALA A 92 -0.88 12.37 -3.38
N ILE A 93 -0.90 12.65 -4.68
CA ILE A 93 0.31 12.83 -5.50
C ILE A 93 1.09 14.06 -5.01
N SER A 94 0.40 15.19 -4.76
CA SER A 94 1.06 16.43 -4.35
C SER A 94 1.68 16.39 -2.96
N GLN A 95 1.13 15.57 -2.06
CA GLN A 95 1.54 15.46 -0.65
C GLN A 95 2.27 14.16 -0.36
N TRP A 96 2.59 13.36 -1.37
CA TRP A 96 3.20 12.05 -1.19
C TRP A 96 4.53 12.17 -0.46
N ASN A 97 4.64 11.46 0.67
CA ASN A 97 5.88 11.38 1.43
C ASN A 97 6.23 9.91 1.69
N PRO A 98 7.16 9.30 0.92
CA PRO A 98 7.54 7.91 1.13
C PRO A 98 8.37 7.72 2.41
N GLN A 99 8.99 8.77 2.95
CA GLN A 99 9.86 8.65 4.13
C GLN A 99 9.08 8.23 5.39
N VAL A 100 7.76 8.45 5.45
CA VAL A 100 6.92 7.98 6.55
C VAL A 100 6.84 6.46 6.63
N LEU A 101 7.19 5.76 5.54
CA LEU A 101 7.22 4.30 5.45
C LEU A 101 8.63 3.73 5.67
N ALA A 102 9.66 4.58 5.72
CA ALA A 102 11.05 4.12 5.81
C ALA A 102 11.28 3.36 7.13
N GLY A 103 11.86 2.16 7.03
CA GLY A 103 12.15 1.31 8.19
C GLY A 103 10.94 0.56 8.76
N LEU A 104 9.72 0.80 8.26
CA LEU A 104 8.55 0.06 8.68
C LEU A 104 8.53 -1.33 8.04
N ARG A 105 8.09 -2.33 8.82
CA ARG A 105 7.87 -3.70 8.32
C ARG A 105 6.39 -4.00 8.10
N SER A 106 5.53 -3.40 8.91
CA SER A 106 4.09 -3.50 8.76
C SER A 106 3.40 -2.16 8.99
N LEU A 107 2.17 -2.09 8.52
CA LEU A 107 1.26 -0.95 8.65
C LEU A 107 -0.02 -1.45 9.32
N PRO A 108 -0.61 -0.70 10.26
CA PRO A 108 -1.97 -0.97 10.68
C PRO A 108 -2.93 -0.69 9.51
N CYS A 109 -3.80 -1.65 9.24
CA CYS A 109 -4.84 -1.51 8.24
C CYS A 109 -6.17 -1.93 8.83
N ASP A 110 -7.10 -0.97 8.87
CA ASP A 110 -8.46 -1.21 9.36
C ASP A 110 -9.22 -2.07 8.35
N ALA A 111 -9.07 -3.38 8.50
CA ALA A 111 -9.72 -4.39 7.66
C ALA A 111 -11.25 -4.19 7.60
N ASP A 112 -11.85 -3.68 8.69
CA ASP A 112 -13.29 -3.38 8.77
C ASP A 112 -13.73 -2.23 7.84
N THR A 113 -12.81 -1.36 7.39
CA THR A 113 -13.09 -0.31 6.41
C THR A 113 -12.88 -0.79 4.97
N LEU A 114 -12.10 -1.87 4.78
CA LEU A 114 -11.87 -2.52 3.48
C LEU A 114 -12.89 -3.63 3.20
N ALA A 115 -13.47 -4.21 4.25
CA ALA A 115 -14.58 -5.14 4.20
C ALA A 115 -15.90 -4.40 3.96
N ALA A 116 -16.70 -4.87 3.00
CA ALA A 116 -18.12 -4.49 2.96
C ALA A 116 -18.77 -4.88 4.31
N PRO A 117 -19.74 -4.12 4.83
CA PRO A 117 -20.50 -4.57 5.99
C PRO A 117 -21.08 -5.94 5.66
N GLU A 118 -20.80 -6.94 6.49
CA GLU A 118 -21.56 -8.19 6.44
C GLU A 118 -23.02 -7.80 6.63
N ASN A 119 -23.83 -7.95 5.58
CA ASN A 119 -25.27 -7.82 5.69
C ASN A 119 -25.71 -8.89 6.70
N GLY A 120 -25.98 -8.45 7.93
CA GLY A 120 -26.68 -9.23 8.92
C GLY A 120 -28.04 -9.61 8.37
N LEU A 121 -28.14 -10.83 7.84
CA LEU A 121 -29.39 -11.54 7.70
C LEU A 121 -29.39 -12.63 8.78
N SER A 122 -30.00 -12.28 9.91
CA SER A 122 -30.74 -13.25 10.73
C SER A 122 -32.10 -13.51 10.08
#